data_AF-A0A962NHH1-F1
#
_entry.id   AF-A0A962NHH1-F1
#
_cell.length_a   1.000
_cell.length_b   1.000
_cell.length_c   1.000
_cell.angle_alpha   90.00
_cell.angle_beta   90.00
_cell.angle_gamma   90.00
#
_symmetry.space_group_name_H-M   'P 1'
#
loop_
_entity.id
_entity.type
_entity.pdbx_description
1 polymer ?
#
loop_
_entity_poly.entity_id
_entity_poly.type
_entity_poly.pdbx_seq_one_letter_code
_entity_poly.pdbx_strand_id
1 'polypeptide(L)'
;RVLIPGDIASIVEQRLLREQPEALVADVLVAAHHGSNGSSSAAFLAQVQPSQVLYSAGWGNRFNMPRPEVLDRVAATGARQWSTARSGALSVRSDGAGGFVLQRERALRPYGWRGADLGELESENEHELPP
;
A
#
# COMPACT_ATOMS: atom_id res chain seq x y z
N ARG A 1 -9.55 -3.95 13.30
CA ARG A 1 -9.10 -5.18 12.61
C ARG A 1 -8.35 -4.83 11.34
N VAL A 2 -7.41 -5.68 10.92
CA VAL A 2 -6.66 -5.52 9.67
C VAL A 2 -6.96 -6.74 8.78
N LEU A 3 -7.34 -6.51 7.53
CA LEU A 3 -7.55 -7.56 6.53
C LEU A 3 -6.45 -7.53 5.46
N ILE A 4 -5.78 -8.65 5.30
CA ILE A 4 -4.73 -8.86 4.29
C ILE A 4 -5.15 -10.05 3.42
N PRO A 5 -5.94 -9.80 2.37
CA PRO A 5 -6.51 -10.85 1.53
C PRO A 5 -5.49 -11.45 0.54
N GLY A 6 -4.29 -10.87 0.43
CA GLY A 6 -3.27 -11.31 -0.53
C GLY A 6 -3.69 -11.04 -1.97
N ASP A 7 -3.44 -11.99 -2.87
CA ASP A 7 -3.69 -11.82 -4.31
C ASP A 7 -4.98 -12.49 -4.77
N ILE A 8 -5.99 -12.54 -3.90
CA ILE A 8 -7.29 -13.09 -4.27
C ILE A 8 -7.96 -12.26 -5.38
N ALA A 9 -8.64 -12.95 -6.29
CA ALA A 9 -9.48 -12.33 -7.29
C ALA A 9 -10.95 -12.28 -6.83
N SER A 10 -11.79 -11.54 -7.56
CA SER A 10 -13.23 -11.37 -7.27
C SER A 10 -13.99 -12.68 -7.06
N ILE A 11 -13.58 -13.78 -7.70
CA ILE A 11 -14.22 -15.09 -7.50
C ILE A 11 -14.02 -15.63 -6.08
N VAL A 12 -12.85 -15.39 -5.49
CA VAL A 12 -12.56 -15.75 -4.10
C VAL A 12 -13.22 -14.75 -3.15
N GLU A 13 -13.27 -13.46 -3.50
CA GLU A 13 -14.05 -12.47 -2.73
C GLU A 13 -15.52 -12.90 -2.60
N GLN A 14 -16.16 -13.30 -3.72
CA GLN A 14 -17.53 -13.80 -3.73
C GLN A 14 -17.73 -15.06 -2.89
N ARG A 15 -16.72 -15.93 -2.84
CA ARG A 15 -16.74 -17.10 -1.98
C ARG A 15 -16.69 -16.69 -0.50
N LEU A 16 -15.75 -15.82 -0.13
CA LEU A 16 -15.61 -15.33 1.23
C LEU A 16 -16.85 -14.56 1.71
N LEU A 17 -17.47 -13.77 0.83
CA LEU A 17 -18.73 -13.08 1.11
C LEU A 17 -19.87 -14.05 1.47
N ARG A 18 -19.90 -15.23 0.86
CA ARG A 18 -20.92 -16.26 1.14
C ARG A 18 -20.60 -17.10 2.36
N GLU A 19 -19.33 -17.46 2.54
CA GLU A 19 -18.92 -18.43 3.56
C GLU A 19 -18.59 -17.77 4.90
N GLN A 20 -18.02 -16.56 4.89
CA GLN A 20 -17.45 -15.92 6.08
C GLN A 20 -17.58 -14.38 6.08
N PRO A 21 -18.77 -13.79 5.83
CA PRO A 21 -18.93 -12.33 5.70
C PRO A 21 -18.50 -11.56 6.96
N GLU A 22 -18.78 -12.09 8.15
CA GLU A 22 -18.43 -11.45 9.44
C GLU A 22 -16.91 -11.36 9.68
N ALA A 23 -16.14 -12.28 9.08
CA ALA A 23 -14.68 -12.28 9.18
C ALA A 23 -14.04 -11.20 8.29
N LEU A 24 -14.79 -10.63 7.35
CA LEU A 24 -14.28 -9.63 6.40
C LEU A 24 -14.30 -8.20 6.93
N VAL A 25 -15.08 -7.90 7.98
CA VAL A 25 -15.17 -6.55 8.55
C VAL A 25 -13.81 -6.12 9.10
N ALA A 26 -13.25 -5.04 8.55
CA ALA A 26 -11.95 -4.53 8.95
C ALA A 26 -11.76 -3.02 8.72
N ASP A 27 -11.17 -2.33 9.69
CA ASP A 27 -10.86 -0.89 9.60
C ASP A 27 -9.78 -0.58 8.57
N VAL A 28 -8.85 -1.52 8.39
CA VAL A 28 -7.69 -1.40 7.52
C VAL A 28 -7.67 -2.56 6.53
N LEU A 29 -7.73 -2.25 5.23
CA LEU A 29 -7.66 -3.22 4.15
C LEU A 29 -6.36 -3.01 3.36
N VAL A 30 -5.57 -4.08 3.20
CA VAL A 30 -4.55 -4.12 2.14
C VAL A 30 -5.25 -4.57 0.87
N ALA A 31 -5.27 -3.71 -0.15
CA ALA A 31 -5.97 -3.99 -1.40
C ALA A 31 -5.44 -5.28 -2.03
N ALA A 32 -6.34 -6.20 -2.34
CA ALA A 32 -5.98 -7.46 -2.95
C ALA A 32 -5.31 -7.24 -4.32
N HIS A 33 -4.35 -8.09 -4.67
CA HIS A 33 -3.67 -8.07 -5.97
C HIS A 33 -3.22 -6.67 -6.38
N HIS A 34 -2.66 -5.92 -5.42
CA HIS A 34 -2.14 -4.56 -5.57
C HIS A 34 -3.17 -3.51 -6.06
N GLY A 35 -4.47 -3.81 -6.01
CA GLY A 35 -5.54 -2.97 -6.56
C GLY A 35 -5.75 -3.16 -8.05
N SER A 36 -5.75 -4.42 -8.53
CA SER A 36 -6.13 -4.74 -9.90
C SER A 36 -7.64 -4.69 -10.12
N ASN A 37 -8.06 -4.55 -11.39
CA ASN A 37 -9.49 -4.41 -11.70
C ASN A 37 -10.31 -5.67 -11.33
N GLY A 38 -9.68 -6.85 -11.35
CA GLY A 38 -10.29 -8.13 -10.94
C GLY A 38 -10.30 -8.38 -9.43
N SER A 39 -10.16 -7.33 -8.62
CA SER A 39 -10.15 -7.38 -7.16
C SER A 39 -10.83 -6.15 -6.56
N SER A 40 -11.04 -6.14 -5.25
CA SER A 40 -11.74 -5.10 -4.50
C SER A 40 -13.10 -4.77 -5.14
N SER A 41 -13.92 -5.81 -5.36
CA SER A 41 -15.27 -5.63 -5.89
C SER A 41 -16.13 -4.75 -4.97
N ALA A 42 -17.15 -4.11 -5.52
CA ALA A 42 -18.03 -3.23 -4.74
C ALA A 42 -18.70 -3.96 -3.56
N ALA A 43 -19.16 -5.20 -3.78
CA ALA A 43 -19.75 -6.02 -2.73
C ALA A 43 -18.74 -6.38 -1.63
N PHE A 44 -17.50 -6.70 -2.01
CA PHE A 44 -16.43 -6.98 -1.06
C PHE A 44 -16.12 -5.75 -0.20
N LEU A 45 -15.94 -4.59 -0.83
CA LEU A 45 -15.69 -3.32 -0.12
C LEU A 45 -16.85 -2.92 0.80
N ALA A 46 -18.09 -3.16 0.37
CA ALA A 46 -19.28 -2.90 1.17
C ALA A 46 -19.39 -3.81 2.41
N GLN A 47 -18.90 -5.04 2.33
CA GLN A 47 -18.83 -5.95 3.49
C GLN A 47 -17.65 -5.62 4.41
N VAL A 48 -16.48 -5.28 3.85
CA VAL A 48 -15.27 -4.99 4.64
C VAL A 48 -15.43 -3.69 5.42
N GLN A 49 -16.10 -2.69 4.85
CA GLN A 49 -16.30 -1.35 5.41
C GLN A 49 -15.00 -0.68 5.91
N PRO A 50 -13.93 -0.62 5.08
CA PRO A 50 -12.65 -0.10 5.54
C PRO A 50 -12.69 1.42 5.71
N SER A 51 -12.03 1.91 6.76
CA SER A 51 -11.72 3.34 6.91
C SER A 51 -10.41 3.73 6.19
N GLN A 52 -9.52 2.75 6.00
CA GLN A 52 -8.21 2.91 5.36
C GLN A 52 -7.96 1.78 4.35
N VAL A 53 -7.53 2.11 3.14
CA VAL A 53 -7.11 1.14 2.12
C VAL A 53 -5.66 1.39 1.70
N LEU A 54 -4.85 0.33 1.68
CA LEU A 54 -3.42 0.37 1.38
C LEU A 54 -3.12 -0.40 0.10
N TYR A 55 -2.51 0.28 -0.86
CA TYR A 55 -2.03 -0.30 -2.12
C TYR A 55 -0.52 -0.51 -2.05
N SER A 56 -0.11 -1.77 -1.99
CA SER A 56 1.29 -2.15 -2.15
C SER A 56 1.62 -2.18 -3.63
N ALA A 57 1.93 -1.03 -4.23
CA ALA A 57 2.28 -0.95 -5.66
C ALA A 57 3.50 -0.06 -5.83
N GLY A 58 4.45 -0.50 -6.67
CA GLY A 58 5.69 0.24 -6.92
C GLY A 58 5.46 1.51 -7.75
N TRP A 59 6.33 2.51 -7.57
CA TRP A 59 6.37 3.70 -8.44
C TRP A 59 6.69 3.29 -9.88
N GLY A 60 5.95 3.84 -10.85
CA GLY A 60 6.16 3.50 -12.27
C GLY A 60 5.95 2.02 -12.60
N ASN A 61 5.16 1.28 -11.79
CA ASN A 61 4.94 -0.13 -12.08
C ASN A 61 4.31 -0.32 -13.47
N ARG A 62 4.83 -1.29 -14.23
CA ARG A 62 4.42 -1.59 -15.62
C ARG A 62 2.95 -2.01 -15.78
N PHE A 63 2.29 -2.33 -14.67
CA PHE A 63 0.92 -2.81 -14.65
C PHE A 63 -0.10 -1.70 -14.36
N ASN A 64 0.38 -0.47 -14.14
CA ASN A 64 -0.42 0.71 -13.82
C ASN A 64 -1.41 0.45 -12.68
N MET A 65 -0.92 -0.19 -11.61
CA MET A 65 -1.69 -0.45 -10.39
C MET A 65 -1.41 0.59 -9.30
N PRO A 66 -2.39 0.89 -8.42
CA PRO A 66 -3.79 0.46 -8.48
C PRO A 66 -4.53 1.04 -9.71
N ARG A 67 -5.47 0.26 -10.25
CA ARG A 67 -6.24 0.66 -11.44
C ARG A 67 -7.22 1.79 -11.09
N PRO A 68 -7.48 2.75 -12.00
CA PRO A 68 -8.42 3.85 -11.75
C PRO A 68 -9.79 3.38 -11.27
N GLU A 69 -10.32 2.31 -11.86
CA GLU A 69 -11.63 1.76 -11.51
C GLU A 69 -11.67 1.22 -10.07
N VAL A 70 -10.53 0.78 -9.52
CA VAL A 70 -10.42 0.36 -8.11
C VAL A 70 -10.35 1.56 -7.19
N LEU A 71 -9.61 2.60 -7.58
CA LEU A 71 -9.53 3.86 -6.82
C LEU A 71 -10.92 4.50 -6.70
N ASP A 72 -11.70 4.48 -7.77
CA ASP A 72 -13.08 5.01 -7.79
C ASP A 72 -14.01 4.20 -6.88
N ARG A 73 -13.95 2.86 -6.95
CA ARG A 73 -14.73 1.99 -6.06
C ARG A 73 -14.41 2.23 -4.59
N VAL A 74 -13.13 2.39 -4.26
CA VAL A 74 -12.70 2.67 -2.88
C VAL A 74 -13.05 4.10 -2.46
N ALA A 75 -12.98 5.08 -3.36
CA ALA A 75 -13.41 6.44 -3.07
C ALA A 75 -14.92 6.49 -2.72
N ALA A 76 -15.74 5.67 -3.39
CA ALA A 76 -17.17 5.58 -3.13
C ALA A 76 -17.51 5.04 -1.72
N THR A 77 -16.58 4.38 -1.03
CA THR A 77 -16.79 3.94 0.37
C THR A 77 -16.44 5.02 1.40
N GLY A 78 -15.85 6.14 0.98
CA GLY A 78 -15.31 7.15 1.88
C GLY A 78 -13.99 6.77 2.56
N ALA A 79 -13.37 5.65 2.17
CA ALA A 79 -12.10 5.21 2.75
C ALA A 79 -10.94 6.13 2.34
N ARG A 80 -10.01 6.35 3.26
CA ARG A 80 -8.74 7.01 2.94
C ARG A 80 -7.82 6.03 2.21
N GLN A 81 -7.18 6.53 1.16
CA GLN A 81 -6.39 5.71 0.24
C GLN A 81 -4.90 6.03 0.33
N TRP A 82 -4.08 4.98 0.45
CA TRP A 82 -2.63 5.09 0.61
C TRP A 82 -1.89 4.18 -0.35
N SER A 83 -0.83 4.68 -0.97
CA SER A 83 0.03 3.88 -1.84
C SER A 83 1.47 3.94 -1.38
N THR A 84 2.15 2.79 -1.38
CA THR A 84 3.58 2.71 -1.08
C THR A 84 4.44 3.43 -2.13
N ALA A 85 4.00 3.49 -3.40
CA ALA A 85 4.65 4.28 -4.46
C ALA A 85 4.86 5.75 -4.05
N ARG A 86 3.82 6.35 -3.46
CA ARG A 86 3.84 7.77 -3.05
C ARG A 86 4.36 7.98 -1.64
N SER A 87 4.08 7.03 -0.75
CA SER A 87 4.29 7.23 0.70
C SER A 87 5.60 6.63 1.23
N GLY A 88 6.31 5.84 0.41
CA GLY A 88 7.34 4.94 0.93
C GLY A 88 6.73 3.80 1.73
N ALA A 89 7.46 3.25 2.69
CA ALA A 89 6.90 2.26 3.61
C ALA A 89 5.71 2.85 4.38
N LEU A 90 4.67 2.04 4.55
CA LEU A 90 3.48 2.37 5.33
C LEU A 90 3.52 1.53 6.61
N SER A 91 3.43 2.19 7.76
CA SER A 91 3.33 1.53 9.06
C SER A 91 1.97 1.80 9.67
N VAL A 92 1.26 0.73 10.03
CA VAL A 92 -0.04 0.80 10.68
C VAL A 92 0.14 0.34 12.13
N ARG A 93 -0.16 1.22 13.09
CA ARG A 93 -0.04 0.92 14.52
C ARG A 93 -1.42 1.05 15.16
N SER A 94 -1.79 0.06 15.97
CA SER A 94 -2.96 0.19 16.84
C SER A 94 -2.69 1.27 17.89
N ASP A 95 -3.69 2.11 18.17
CA ASP A 95 -3.64 3.08 19.26
C ASP A 95 -4.05 2.48 20.63
N GLY A 96 -4.47 1.21 20.65
CA GLY A 96 -4.94 0.52 21.85
C GLY A 96 -6.37 0.87 22.28
N ALA A 97 -7.00 1.86 21.65
CA ALA A 97 -8.38 2.31 21.88
C ALA A 97 -9.35 1.85 20.76
N GLY A 98 -8.88 0.98 19.87
CA GLY A 98 -9.65 0.43 18.75
C GLY A 98 -9.41 1.15 17.41
N GLY A 99 -8.58 2.20 17.39
CA GLY A 99 -8.19 2.91 16.18
C GLY A 99 -6.82 2.48 15.65
N PHE A 100 -6.50 2.97 14.45
CA PHE A 100 -5.21 2.76 13.81
C PHE A 100 -4.60 4.08 13.36
N VAL A 101 -3.34 4.27 13.71
CA VAL A 101 -2.50 5.37 13.21
C VAL A 101 -1.65 4.87 12.06
N LEU A 102 -1.72 5.57 10.93
CA LEU A 102 -0.92 5.28 9.74
C LEU A 102 0.23 6.28 9.62
N GLN A 103 1.45 5.76 9.54
CA GLN A 103 2.68 6.52 9.33
C GLN A 103 3.24 6.22 7.94
N ARG A 104 3.83 7.26 7.32
CA ARG A 104 4.40 7.22 5.97
C ARG A 104 5.88 7.54 6.05
N GLU A 105 6.73 6.61 5.63
CA GLU A 105 8.18 6.79 5.73
C GLU A 105 8.67 8.02 4.97
N ARG A 106 8.13 8.30 3.78
CA ARG A 106 8.52 9.48 2.99
C ARG A 106 8.12 10.80 3.66
N ALA A 107 7.08 10.80 4.50
CA ALA A 107 6.69 11.98 5.27
C ALA A 107 7.57 12.16 6.52
N LEU A 108 8.11 11.08 7.07
CA LEU A 108 9.04 11.10 8.21
C LEU A 108 10.47 11.43 7.78
N ARG A 109 10.83 11.12 6.53
CA ARG A 109 12.12 11.46 5.91
C ARG A 109 11.93 12.28 4.64
N PRO A 110 11.48 13.55 4.74
CA PRO A 110 11.23 14.39 3.58
C PRO A 110 12.50 14.69 2.75
N TYR A 111 13.71 14.45 3.26
CA TYR A 111 14.96 14.55 2.51
C TYR A 111 16.06 13.65 3.12
N GLY A 112 16.72 12.85 2.28
CA GLY A 112 17.84 11.97 2.68
C GLY A 112 18.53 11.22 1.53
N TRP A 113 18.28 11.60 0.28
CA TRP A 113 19.12 11.25 -0.87
C TRP A 113 19.87 12.50 -1.30
N ARG A 114 20.83 12.92 -0.48
CA ARG A 114 21.94 13.79 -0.87
C ARG A 114 23.06 13.55 0.14
N GLY A 115 24.14 12.91 -0.33
CA GLY A 115 25.41 12.81 0.39
C GLY A 115 25.71 11.43 0.96
N ALA A 116 26.63 10.74 0.29
CA ALA A 116 27.56 9.72 0.75
C ALA A 116 27.56 9.37 2.26
N ASP A 117 27.49 8.07 2.52
CA ASP A 117 28.40 7.44 3.49
C ASP A 117 28.78 6.05 2.93
N LEU A 118 29.63 6.07 1.90
CA LEU A 118 30.52 4.93 1.66
C LEU A 118 31.61 5.08 2.73
N GLY A 119 31.43 4.34 3.82
CA GLY A 119 32.48 4.17 4.82
C GLY A 119 33.74 3.65 4.14
N GLU A 120 34.82 4.41 4.32
CA GLU A 120 36.22 4.00 4.37
C GLU A 120 36.62 2.76 3.56
N LEU A 121 37.20 3.00 2.39
CA LEU A 121 38.45 2.37 2.00
C LEU A 121 39.35 3.44 1.36
N GLU A 122 40.34 3.91 2.12
CA GLU A 122 41.65 4.28 1.57
C GLU A 122 42.13 3.06 0.73
N SER A 123 42.76 3.16 -0.45
CA SER A 123 43.84 4.06 -0.86
C SER A 123 44.13 3.92 -2.38
N GLU A 124 44.77 4.95 -2.96
CA GLU A 124 45.55 4.97 -4.24
C GLU A 124 44.72 4.91 -5.55
N ASN A 125 44.99 5.65 -6.64
CA ASN A 125 46.14 6.42 -7.08
C ASN A 125 45.72 7.43 -8.18
N GLU A 126 46.55 8.44 -8.40
CA GLU A 126 46.42 9.57 -9.33
C GLU A 126 46.27 9.17 -10.82
N HIS A 127 45.56 9.96 -11.64
CA HIS A 127 46.10 10.61 -12.86
C HIS A 127 45.05 11.38 -13.69
N GLU A 128 45.32 12.69 -13.79
CA GLU A 128 45.05 13.69 -14.84
C GLU A 128 44.00 13.48 -15.97
N LEU A 129 43.11 14.47 -16.03
CA LEU A 129 42.41 15.10 -17.17
C LEU A 129 43.41 15.76 -18.18
N PRO A 130 43.02 16.37 -19.33
CA PRO A 130 41.87 16.25 -20.27
C PRO A 130 42.38 16.29 -21.76
N PRO A 131 41.86 17.02 -22.80
CA PRO A 131 40.88 18.12 -22.90
C PRO A 131 39.40 17.71 -23.08
#